data_AF-A0A966UQL5-F1
#
_entry.id   AF-A0A966UQL5-F1
#
_cell.length_a   1.000
_cell.length_b   1.000
_cell.length_c   1.000
_cell.angle_alpha   90.00
_cell.angle_beta   90.00
_cell.angle_gamma   90.00
#
_symmetry.space_group_name_H-M   'P 1'
#
loop_
_entity.id
_entity.type
_entity.pdbx_description
1 polymer ?
#
loop_
_entity_poly.entity_id
_entity_poly.type
_entity_poly.pdbx_seq_one_letter_code
_entity_poly.pdbx_strand_id
1 'polypeptide(L)'
;MAFPGELNINYYKGDTYEFNVYPKLAGGSAMDLTDYTVKFRIAETRGSTTTAVDPYAEIPSVSGTQEFPNYIKCAITPAAGALLDSTKTYYYDVEIKKAGVLYPYVYTVLTGTISITEQVTPA
;
A
#
# COMPACT_ATOMS: atom_id res chain seq x y z
N MET A 1 19.25 0.17 -3.82
CA MET A 1 17.88 0.42 -3.34
C MET A 1 17.12 0.85 -4.57
N ALA A 2 16.14 0.08 -5.02
CA ALA A 2 15.34 0.44 -6.18
C ALA A 2 13.88 0.44 -5.76
N PHE A 3 13.52 1.49 -5.02
CA PHE A 3 12.12 1.85 -4.83
C PHE A 3 11.78 2.97 -5.82
N PRO A 4 10.52 3.04 -6.30
CA PRO A 4 9.41 2.14 -5.97
C PRO A 4 9.50 0.80 -6.72
N GLY A 5 8.97 -0.26 -6.11
CA GLY A 5 8.55 -1.44 -6.87
C GLY A 5 7.26 -1.14 -7.64
N GLU A 6 6.96 -1.95 -8.67
CA GLU A 6 5.73 -1.81 -9.46
C GLU A 6 4.87 -3.08 -9.33
N LEU A 7 3.57 -2.91 -9.03
CA LEU A 7 2.58 -3.99 -9.04
C LEU A 7 1.24 -3.44 -9.53
N ASN A 8 0.72 -3.99 -10.63
CA ASN A 8 -0.62 -3.66 -11.11
C ASN A 8 -1.64 -4.63 -10.50
N ILE A 9 -2.70 -4.09 -9.91
CA ILE A 9 -3.71 -4.83 -9.15
C ILE A 9 -4.95 -4.99 -10.02
N ASN A 10 -5.43 -6.23 -10.16
CA ASN A 10 -6.76 -6.52 -10.68
C ASN A 10 -7.68 -6.80 -9.48
N TYR A 11 -8.59 -5.88 -9.19
CA TYR A 11 -9.44 -5.91 -8.00
C TYR A 11 -10.89 -6.26 -8.36
N TYR A 12 -11.46 -7.24 -7.67
CA TYR A 12 -12.88 -7.57 -7.77
C TYR A 12 -13.63 -6.81 -6.65
N LYS A 13 -14.49 -5.87 -7.02
CA LYS A 13 -15.08 -4.92 -6.09
C LYS A 13 -16.03 -5.63 -5.12
N GLY A 14 -15.78 -5.46 -3.82
CA GLY A 14 -16.51 -6.13 -2.75
C GLY A 14 -15.65 -7.14 -1.99
N ASP A 15 -14.60 -7.66 -2.63
CA ASP A 15 -13.66 -8.56 -1.97
C ASP A 15 -12.66 -7.81 -1.09
N THR A 16 -12.05 -8.53 -0.16
CA THR A 16 -10.85 -8.05 0.53
C THR A 16 -9.63 -8.47 -0.29
N TYR A 17 -8.89 -7.50 -0.84
CA TYR A 17 -7.64 -7.78 -1.55
C TYR A 17 -6.46 -7.48 -0.63
N GLU A 18 -5.70 -8.50 -0.24
CA GLU A 18 -4.55 -8.38 0.65
C GLU A 18 -3.23 -8.63 -0.08
N PHE A 19 -2.21 -7.86 0.27
CA PHE A 19 -0.84 -8.10 -0.18
C PHE A 19 0.17 -7.60 0.85
N ASN A 20 1.35 -8.22 0.84
CA ASN A 20 2.47 -7.82 1.67
C ASN A 20 3.56 -7.18 0.81
N VAL A 21 4.11 -6.06 1.27
CA VAL A 21 5.29 -5.43 0.66
C VAL A 21 6.49 -5.73 1.54
N TYR A 22 7.58 -6.22 0.94
CA TYR A 22 8.84 -6.53 1.61
C TYR A 22 9.97 -5.61 1.12
N PRO A 23 10.12 -4.40 1.68
CA PRO A 23 11.16 -3.47 1.27
C PRO A 23 12.56 -4.04 1.54
N LYS A 24 13.47 -3.90 0.57
CA LYS A 24 14.87 -4.34 0.69
C LYS A 24 15.85 -3.17 0.54
N LEU A 25 16.94 -3.24 1.30
CA LEU A 25 18.07 -2.33 1.17
C LEU A 25 18.85 -2.60 -0.13
N ALA A 26 19.82 -1.74 -0.47
CA ALA A 26 20.62 -1.90 -1.69
C ALA A 26 21.32 -3.26 -1.79
N GLY A 27 21.74 -3.82 -0.65
CA GLY A 27 22.38 -5.13 -0.58
C GLY A 27 21.43 -6.33 -0.61
N GLY A 28 20.12 -6.12 -0.77
CA GLY A 28 19.11 -7.19 -0.80
C GLY A 28 18.63 -7.67 0.58
N SER A 29 19.27 -7.23 1.66
CA SER A 29 18.79 -7.45 3.03
C SER A 29 17.45 -6.76 3.29
N ALA A 30 16.66 -7.34 4.20
CA ALA A 30 15.40 -6.75 4.65
C ALA A 30 15.62 -5.37 5.28
N MET A 31 14.67 -4.45 5.06
CA MET A 31 14.64 -3.16 5.74
C MET A 31 13.99 -3.29 7.12
N ASP A 32 14.61 -2.67 8.12
CA ASP A 32 13.99 -2.49 9.44
C ASP A 32 12.96 -1.34 9.39
N LEU A 33 11.71 -1.67 9.68
CA LEU A 33 10.57 -0.74 9.64
C LEU A 33 10.15 -0.22 11.02
N THR A 34 10.91 -0.48 12.10
CA THR A 34 10.52 -0.19 13.49
C THR A 34 10.08 1.26 13.72
N ASP A 35 10.80 2.22 13.14
CA ASP A 35 10.52 3.67 13.32
C ASP A 35 9.72 4.27 12.15
N TYR A 36 9.19 3.43 11.27
CA TYR A 36 8.44 3.87 10.11
C TYR A 36 6.94 3.83 10.40
N THR A 37 6.24 4.79 9.81
CA THR A 37 4.79 4.78 9.64
C THR A 37 4.47 4.51 8.18
N VAL A 38 3.30 3.96 7.90
CA VAL A 38 2.89 3.62 6.54
C VAL A 38 1.59 4.30 6.14
N LYS A 39 1.47 4.62 4.85
CA LYS A 39 0.25 5.08 4.22
C LYS A 39 0.06 4.38 2.87
N PHE A 40 -1.10 3.74 2.70
CA PHE A 40 -1.56 3.24 1.40
C PHE A 40 -2.66 4.15 0.89
N ARG A 41 -2.50 4.67 -0.33
CA ARG A 41 -3.45 5.59 -0.94
C ARG A 41 -3.75 5.22 -2.36
N ILE A 42 -5.03 5.28 -2.73
CA ILE A 42 -5.56 5.04 -4.08
C ILE A 42 -6.21 6.33 -4.57
N ALA A 43 -5.99 6.72 -5.82
CA ALA A 43 -6.66 7.89 -6.43
C ALA A 43 -6.79 7.75 -7.96
N GLU A 44 -7.77 8.44 -8.55
CA GLU A 44 -8.00 8.43 -10.01
C GLU A 44 -6.84 9.05 -10.80
N THR A 45 -6.13 10.01 -10.19
CA THR A 45 -4.95 10.66 -10.77
C THR A 45 -3.84 10.78 -9.74
N ARG A 46 -2.59 10.72 -10.21
CA ARG A 46 -1.42 10.93 -9.34
C ARG A 46 -1.42 12.37 -8.81
N GLY A 47 -1.17 12.53 -7.51
CA GLY A 47 -1.19 13.83 -6.84
C GLY A 47 -2.57 14.36 -6.44
N SER A 48 -3.66 13.62 -6.71
CA SER A 48 -5.01 14.02 -6.27
C SER A 48 -5.15 13.99 -4.74
N THR A 49 -5.84 14.98 -4.20
CA THR A 49 -6.20 15.06 -2.77
C THR A 49 -7.69 14.89 -2.53
N THR A 50 -8.52 15.00 -3.57
CA THR A 50 -10.00 15.07 -3.45
C THR A 50 -10.71 13.76 -3.76
N THR A 51 -10.11 12.89 -4.56
CA THR A 51 -10.69 11.60 -5.00
C THR A 51 -9.94 10.39 -4.44
N ALA A 52 -9.23 10.61 -3.34
CA ALA A 52 -8.35 9.60 -2.79
C ALA A 52 -9.04 8.76 -1.72
N VAL A 53 -8.85 7.46 -1.81
CA VAL A 53 -9.23 6.48 -0.80
C VAL A 53 -7.97 6.07 -0.04
N ASP A 54 -8.06 5.96 1.27
CA ASP A 54 -7.00 5.48 2.15
C ASP A 54 -7.41 4.08 2.66
N PRO A 55 -7.00 2.97 1.98
CA PRO A 55 -7.30 1.62 2.44
C PRO A 55 -6.45 1.24 3.66
N TYR A 56 -6.59 -0.01 4.10
CA TYR A 56 -5.83 -0.51 5.23
C TYR A 56 -4.35 -0.65 4.89
N ALA A 57 -3.49 -0.11 5.74
CA ALA A 57 -2.07 -0.42 5.74
C ALA A 57 -1.50 -0.39 7.15
N GLU A 58 -0.64 -1.35 7.45
CA GLU A 58 0.00 -1.50 8.75
C GLU A 58 1.41 -2.07 8.58
N ILE A 59 2.33 -1.65 9.44
CA ILE A 59 3.59 -2.35 9.68
C ILE A 59 3.35 -3.24 10.90
N PRO A 60 3.20 -4.57 10.73
CA PRO A 60 2.84 -5.44 11.83
C PRO A 60 3.96 -5.49 12.87
N SER A 61 3.59 -5.62 14.14
CA SER A 61 4.56 -5.85 15.20
C SER A 61 5.35 -7.14 14.97
N VAL A 62 6.58 -7.17 15.46
CA VAL A 62 7.44 -8.36 15.42
C VAL A 62 6.74 -9.55 16.06
N SER A 63 6.73 -10.70 15.38
CA SER A 63 6.20 -11.96 15.91
C SER A 63 7.13 -13.12 15.57
N GLY A 64 7.21 -14.09 16.48
CA GLY A 64 8.04 -15.28 16.33
C GLY A 64 9.55 -14.98 16.40
N THR A 65 10.31 -15.47 15.42
CA THR A 65 11.78 -15.36 15.36
C THR A 65 12.29 -14.13 14.62
N GLN A 66 11.41 -13.19 14.28
CA GLN A 66 11.82 -11.95 13.62
C GLN A 66 12.48 -11.01 14.62
N GLU A 67 13.52 -10.30 14.20
CA GLU A 67 14.24 -9.34 15.06
C GLU A 67 13.57 -7.95 15.01
N PHE A 68 12.99 -7.59 13.86
CA PHE A 68 12.36 -6.31 13.58
C PHE A 68 11.23 -6.50 12.54
N PRO A 69 10.26 -5.56 12.45
CA PRO A 69 9.22 -5.64 11.43
C PRO A 69 9.85 -5.34 10.06
N ASN A 70 9.62 -6.23 9.10
CA ASN A 70 10.30 -6.19 7.79
C ASN A 70 9.34 -6.18 6.59
N TYR A 71 8.04 -6.07 6.85
CA TYR A 71 7.03 -6.03 5.81
C TYR A 71 5.88 -5.10 6.19
N ILE A 72 5.15 -4.68 5.17
CA ILE A 72 3.95 -3.86 5.28
C ILE A 72 2.79 -4.73 4.82
N LYS A 73 1.75 -4.83 5.63
CA LYS A 73 0.48 -5.44 5.24
C LYS A 73 -0.42 -4.37 4.67
N CYS A 74 -0.92 -4.57 3.46
CA CYS A 74 -1.89 -3.69 2.81
C CYS A 74 -3.15 -4.47 2.48
N ALA A 75 -4.31 -3.83 2.62
CA ALA A 75 -5.56 -4.41 2.18
C ALA A 75 -6.52 -3.36 1.60
N ILE A 76 -7.11 -3.68 0.44
CA ILE A 76 -8.32 -3.01 -0.03
C ILE A 76 -9.49 -3.72 0.64
N THR A 77 -10.02 -3.12 1.71
CA THR A 77 -11.18 -3.67 2.42
C THR A 77 -12.46 -3.46 1.61
N PRO A 78 -13.54 -4.22 1.87
CA PRO A 78 -14.81 -4.02 1.16
C PRO A 78 -15.34 -2.59 1.30
N ALA A 79 -15.14 -1.97 2.47
CA ALA A 79 -15.51 -0.57 2.70
C ALA A 79 -14.69 0.42 1.86
N ALA A 80 -13.39 0.20 1.71
CA ALA A 80 -12.54 1.01 0.82
C ALA A 80 -12.88 0.77 -0.66
N GLY A 81 -13.10 -0.49 -1.05
CA GLY A 81 -13.47 -0.89 -2.39
C GLY A 81 -14.83 -0.35 -2.84
N ALA A 82 -15.80 -0.18 -1.93
CA ALA A 82 -17.10 0.41 -2.21
C ALA A 82 -17.02 1.86 -2.69
N LEU A 83 -15.95 2.59 -2.33
CA LEU A 83 -15.70 3.97 -2.76
C LEU A 83 -15.07 4.05 -4.16
N LEU A 84 -14.67 2.91 -4.74
CA LEU A 84 -14.04 2.85 -6.04
C LEU A 84 -15.06 2.55 -7.14
N ASP A 85 -14.95 3.27 -8.25
CA ASP A 85 -15.77 3.13 -9.44
C ASP A 85 -15.12 2.17 -10.45
N SER A 86 -15.84 1.10 -10.83
CA SER A 86 -15.35 0.09 -11.78
C SER A 86 -15.14 0.59 -13.20
N THR A 87 -15.70 1.76 -13.55
CA THR A 87 -15.51 2.38 -14.87
C THR A 87 -14.20 3.16 -14.97
N LYS A 88 -13.45 3.29 -13.87
CA LYS A 88 -12.24 4.10 -13.77
C LYS A 88 -11.00 3.26 -13.49
N THR A 89 -9.87 3.73 -13.98
CA THR A 89 -8.55 3.24 -13.59
C THR A 89 -8.02 4.09 -12.44
N TYR A 90 -7.50 3.44 -11.41
CA TYR A 90 -6.88 4.13 -10.29
C TYR A 90 -5.37 3.91 -10.28
N TYR A 91 -4.66 4.81 -9.60
CA TYR A 91 -3.26 4.69 -9.26
C TYR A 91 -3.13 4.61 -7.77
N TYR A 92 -2.10 3.93 -7.29
CA TYR A 92 -1.85 3.84 -5.86
C TYR A 92 -0.39 3.98 -5.53
N ASP A 93 -0.14 4.42 -4.30
CA ASP A 93 1.18 4.44 -3.69
C ASP A 93 1.09 3.84 -2.28
N VAL A 94 2.08 3.01 -1.94
CA VAL A 94 2.40 2.63 -0.57
C VAL A 94 3.64 3.40 -0.17
N GLU A 95 3.49 4.26 0.83
CA GLU A 95 4.51 5.20 1.29
C GLU A 95 4.88 4.90 2.74
N ILE A 96 6.17 4.86 3.04
CA ILE A 96 6.68 4.82 4.41
C ILE A 96 7.32 6.14 4.81
N LYS A 97 7.15 6.53 6.06
CA LYS A 97 7.73 7.75 6.63
C LYS A 97 8.43 7.47 7.95
N LYS A 98 9.64 7.99 8.11
CA LYS A 98 10.35 8.03 9.39
C LYS A 98 10.44 9.48 9.87
N ALA A 99 9.89 9.73 11.06
CA ALA A 99 10.01 11.00 11.78
C ALA A 99 11.15 10.94 12.80
N GLY A 100 11.49 12.06 13.45
CA GLY A 100 12.52 12.10 14.51
C GLY A 100 13.97 12.01 14.02
N VAL A 101 14.19 12.33 12.75
CA VAL A 101 15.48 12.37 12.05
C VAL A 101 15.76 13.80 11.55
N LEU A 102 16.98 14.09 11.09
CA LEU A 102 17.41 15.44 10.66
C LEU A 102 16.47 16.07 9.61
N TYR A 103 15.89 15.26 8.74
CA TYR A 103 14.83 15.62 7.79
C TYR A 103 13.89 14.42 7.61
N PRO A 104 12.58 14.63 7.35
CA PRO A 104 11.65 13.53 7.22
C PRO A 104 12.04 12.62 6.04
N TYR A 105 12.28 11.34 6.32
CA TYR A 105 12.44 10.34 5.27
C TYR A 105 11.05 9.93 4.78
N VAL A 106 10.81 10.09 3.49
CA VAL A 106 9.56 9.67 2.82
C VAL A 106 9.95 8.85 1.60
N TYR A 107 9.49 7.60 1.55
CA TYR A 107 9.77 6.68 0.46
C TYR A 107 8.49 6.02 -0.05
N THR A 108 8.22 6.12 -1.35
CA THR A 108 7.23 5.28 -2.02
C THR A 108 7.86 3.92 -2.29
N VAL A 109 7.41 2.88 -1.58
CA VAL A 109 7.98 1.52 -1.68
C VAL A 109 7.32 0.70 -2.77
N LEU A 110 6.04 0.96 -3.06
CA LEU A 110 5.29 0.29 -4.11
C LEU A 110 4.34 1.28 -4.77
N THR A 111 4.23 1.21 -6.09
CA THR A 111 3.26 1.96 -6.88
C THR A 111 2.68 1.07 -7.98
N GLY A 112 1.57 1.48 -8.55
CA GLY A 112 1.00 0.81 -9.71
C GLY A 112 -0.38 1.33 -10.07
N THR A 113 -1.04 0.58 -10.95
CA THR A 113 -2.44 0.82 -11.30
C THR A 113 -3.37 -0.19 -10.63
N ILE A 114 -4.64 0.17 -10.52
CA ILE A 114 -5.72 -0.71 -10.08
C ILE A 114 -6.80 -0.70 -11.16
N SER A 115 -7.06 -1.88 -11.71
CA SER A 115 -8.18 -2.16 -12.60
C SER A 115 -9.26 -2.87 -11.81
N ILE A 116 -10.51 -2.43 -11.93
CA ILE A 116 -11.61 -2.89 -11.08
C ILE A 116 -12.66 -3.61 -11.91
N THR A 117 -13.12 -4.76 -11.42
CA THR A 117 -14.24 -5.52 -11.98
C THR A 117 -15.37 -5.57 -10.95
N GLU A 118 -16.61 -5.28 -11.35
CA GLU A 118 -17.78 -5.38 -10.45
C GLU A 118 -18.06 -6.82 -10.03
N GLN A 119 -18.54 -6.97 -8.79
CA GLN A 119 -19.05 -8.26 -8.32
C GLN A 119 -20.39 -8.62 -8.95
N VAL A 120 -20.57 -9.92 -9.23
CA VAL A 120 -21.86 -10.47 -9.69
C VAL A 120 -22.84 -10.62 -8.53
N THR A 121 -22.35 -10.82 -7.30
CA THR A 121 -23.20 -10.87 -6.11
C THR A 121 -23.69 -9.46 -5.77
N PRO A 122 -25.00 -9.20 -5.72
CA PRO A 122 -25.51 -7.88 -5.33
C PRO A 122 -25.10 -7.57 -3.88
N ALA A 123 -24.61 -6.35 -3.66
CA ALA A 123 -24.28 -5.81 -2.34
C ALA A 123 -25.52 -5.58 -1.48
#